data_AF-A0A803SZL2-F1
#
_entry.id   AF-A0A803SZL2-F1
#
_cell.length_a   1.000
_cell.length_b   1.000
_cell.length_c   1.000
_cell.angle_alpha   90.00
_cell.angle_beta   90.00
_cell.angle_gamma   90.00
#
_symmetry.space_group_name_H-M   'P 1'
#
loop_
_entity.id
_entity.type
_entity.pdbx_description
1 polymer ?
#
loop_
_entity_poly.entity_id
_entity_poly.type
_entity_poly.pdbx_seq_one_letter_code
_entity_poly.pdbx_strand_id
1 'polypeptide(L)'
;MLKILQGRLQQYMEQELPDVQAGFRKGRGTRDQITNIRWIMEDAREFQKNIYFCFIDYSKAFDCVDHNKLWHVLGGMGIPSHLVCLLRNLYKDKVATVRTDHRTTDWFKIGKGVRQGCIFSPSLFNLYAEHIMQHAGLEESKAGVKIAGRNINNLRYADDTTLMAESEEELRSLTTKLKEESAKAELQLNVKKTKIMATTPIDNWQIEGENMEAATDFIFLGAKITADADCSQEIRRHLLPGRRAMANLDKIVKSRDITLATKVRIVKAMVFPIVTYGCESWTIRKAEQRKIDAFELWCWRKILRVPWTARRSNQSILQEIMPGCSLEGRILQAKLKYFGHIIRRQESLEKITMLGKKEGKRKRG
;
A
#
# COMPACT_ATOMS: atom_id res chain seq x y z
N MET A 1 -29.02 4.21 8.41
CA MET A 1 -28.33 5.03 9.43
C MET A 1 -26.82 5.12 9.21
N LEU A 2 -26.04 4.04 9.32
CA LEU A 2 -24.57 4.11 9.23
C LEU A 2 -24.05 4.77 7.93
N LYS A 3 -24.68 4.48 6.77
CA LYS A 3 -24.31 5.09 5.48
C LYS A 3 -24.49 6.61 5.47
N ILE A 4 -25.50 7.12 6.19
CA ILE A 4 -25.77 8.56 6.31
C ILE A 4 -24.66 9.20 7.15
N LEU A 5 -24.27 8.57 8.27
CA LEU A 5 -23.18 9.05 9.11
C LEU A 5 -21.85 9.06 8.36
N GLN A 6 -21.56 8.01 7.58
CA GLN A 6 -20.38 7.95 6.74
C GLN A 6 -20.38 9.08 5.68
N GLY A 7 -21.51 9.30 5.00
CA GLY A 7 -21.63 10.40 4.03
C GLY A 7 -21.38 11.78 4.65
N ARG A 8 -21.84 12.00 5.89
CA ARG A 8 -21.55 13.24 6.64
C ARG A 8 -20.10 13.35 7.05
N LEU A 9 -19.47 12.26 7.52
CA LEU A 9 -18.05 12.25 7.90
C LEU A 9 -17.11 12.42 6.69
N GLN A 10 -17.55 12.02 5.50
CA GLN A 10 -16.72 12.09 4.28
C GLN A 10 -16.29 13.52 3.96
N GLN A 11 -17.14 14.52 4.22
CA GLN A 11 -16.80 15.93 3.97
C GLN A 11 -15.63 16.38 4.86
N TYR A 12 -15.67 16.03 6.15
CA TYR A 12 -14.58 16.31 7.09
C TYR A 12 -13.31 15.53 6.73
N MET A 13 -13.43 14.27 6.30
CA MET A 13 -12.27 13.50 5.83
C MET A 13 -11.58 14.13 4.61
N GLU A 14 -12.33 14.78 3.73
CA GLU A 14 -11.76 15.44 2.55
C GLU A 14 -11.08 16.77 2.90
N GLN A 15 -11.57 17.46 3.94
CA GLN A 15 -11.00 18.70 4.46
C GLN A 15 -9.76 18.46 5.34
N GLU A 16 -9.86 17.54 6.30
CA GLU A 16 -8.85 17.36 7.36
C GLU A 16 -7.69 16.44 6.95
N LEU A 17 -7.91 15.49 6.01
CA LEU A 17 -6.87 14.52 5.68
C LEU A 17 -5.98 15.00 4.52
N PRO A 18 -4.66 15.10 4.73
CA PRO A 18 -3.71 15.47 3.69
C PRO A 18 -3.60 14.36 2.64
N ASP A 19 -3.12 14.70 1.45
CA ASP A 19 -3.00 13.77 0.31
C ASP A 19 -1.98 12.63 0.52
N VAL A 20 -1.11 12.74 1.53
CA VAL A 20 -0.19 11.67 1.98
C VAL A 20 -0.90 10.51 2.66
N GLN A 21 -2.14 10.68 3.14
CA GLN A 21 -3.00 9.59 3.62
C GLN A 21 -3.90 9.11 2.47
N ALA A 22 -3.73 7.86 2.04
CA ALA A 22 -4.49 7.26 0.94
C ALA A 22 -5.48 6.18 1.39
N GLY A 23 -5.33 5.64 2.60
CA GLY A 23 -6.15 4.53 3.10
C GLY A 23 -7.60 4.92 3.24
N PHE A 24 -8.51 4.09 2.73
CA PHE A 24 -9.96 4.28 2.83
C PHE A 24 -10.49 5.63 2.31
N ARG A 25 -9.78 6.25 1.35
CA ARG A 25 -10.20 7.51 0.73
C ARG A 25 -10.68 7.32 -0.69
N LYS A 26 -11.68 8.12 -1.06
CA LYS A 26 -12.25 8.09 -2.41
C LYS A 26 -11.18 8.45 -3.45
N GLY A 27 -11.07 7.62 -4.48
CA GLY A 27 -10.16 7.85 -5.59
C GLY A 27 -8.68 7.66 -5.26
N ARG A 28 -8.33 7.22 -4.04
CA ARG A 28 -6.97 6.90 -3.62
C ARG A 28 -6.85 5.41 -3.29
N GLY A 29 -5.71 4.80 -3.62
CA GLY A 29 -5.51 3.36 -3.45
C GLY A 29 -4.07 3.00 -3.11
N THR A 30 -3.84 1.71 -2.81
CA THR A 30 -2.50 1.19 -2.49
C THR A 30 -1.52 1.44 -3.62
N ARG A 31 -1.97 1.29 -4.88
CA ARG A 31 -1.17 1.57 -6.08
C ARG A 31 -0.57 2.97 -6.06
N ASP A 32 -1.28 3.95 -5.52
CA ASP A 32 -0.85 5.35 -5.54
C ASP A 32 0.37 5.51 -4.62
N GLN A 33 0.30 4.97 -3.41
CA GLN A 33 1.44 4.98 -2.47
C GLN A 33 2.60 4.11 -2.91
N ILE A 34 2.32 2.93 -3.47
CA ILE A 34 3.37 2.06 -4.05
C ILE A 34 4.12 2.81 -5.16
N THR A 35 3.41 3.63 -5.93
CA THR A 35 4.04 4.38 -7.02
C THR A 35 4.82 5.58 -6.47
N ASN A 36 4.26 6.32 -5.51
CA ASN A 36 4.95 7.42 -4.84
C ASN A 36 6.29 6.99 -4.24
N ILE A 37 6.31 5.89 -3.47
CA ILE A 37 7.56 5.41 -2.85
C ILE A 37 8.59 5.01 -3.91
N ARG A 38 8.17 4.36 -5.01
CA ARG A 38 9.09 3.98 -6.09
C ARG A 38 9.66 5.19 -6.81
N TRP A 39 8.83 6.17 -7.16
CA TRP A 39 9.31 7.40 -7.80
C TRP A 39 10.23 8.20 -6.90
N ILE A 40 9.92 8.32 -5.60
CA ILE A 40 10.79 8.96 -4.62
C ILE A 40 12.16 8.27 -4.58
N MET A 41 12.21 6.93 -4.60
CA MET A 41 13.46 6.17 -4.61
C MET A 41 14.21 6.27 -5.94
N GLU A 42 13.51 6.20 -7.07
CA GLU A 42 14.09 6.36 -8.41
C GLU A 42 14.70 7.75 -8.59
N ASP A 43 14.00 8.79 -8.14
CA ASP A 43 14.47 10.18 -8.15
C ASP A 43 15.66 10.37 -7.21
N ALA A 44 15.61 9.85 -5.98
CA ALA A 44 16.76 9.86 -5.07
C ALA A 44 18.00 9.19 -5.70
N ARG A 45 17.81 8.07 -6.39
CA ARG A 45 18.89 7.36 -7.10
C ARG A 45 19.43 8.17 -8.28
N GLU A 46 18.56 8.80 -9.08
CA GLU A 46 18.96 9.62 -10.23
C GLU A 46 19.84 10.80 -9.80
N PHE A 47 19.49 11.44 -8.69
CA PHE A 47 20.20 12.59 -8.12
C PHE A 47 21.26 12.22 -7.07
N GLN A 48 21.57 10.94 -6.92
CA GLN A 48 22.60 10.42 -6.01
C GLN A 48 22.42 10.88 -4.55
N LYS A 49 21.18 10.89 -4.09
CA LYS A 49 20.78 11.27 -2.73
C LYS A 49 20.49 10.02 -1.91
N ASN A 50 20.93 10.03 -0.67
CA ASN A 50 20.55 9.00 0.28
C ASN A 50 19.12 9.25 0.76
N ILE A 51 18.40 8.16 0.99
CA ILE A 51 17.08 8.20 1.58
C ILE A 51 16.96 7.08 2.60
N TYR A 52 16.35 7.41 3.73
CA TYR A 52 16.07 6.51 4.83
C TYR A 52 14.56 6.39 4.97
N PHE A 53 14.07 5.19 5.21
CA PHE A 53 12.67 4.85 5.41
C PHE A 53 12.49 4.18 6.77
N CYS A 54 11.41 4.52 7.46
CA CYS A 54 10.94 3.81 8.65
C CYS A 54 9.52 3.33 8.40
N PHE A 55 9.35 2.01 8.28
CA PHE A 55 8.07 1.35 8.05
C PHE A 55 7.44 1.00 9.40
N ILE A 56 6.53 1.84 9.88
CA ILE A 56 5.89 1.77 11.19
C ILE A 56 4.77 0.73 11.19
N ASP A 57 4.83 -0.15 12.18
CA ASP A 57 3.76 -1.10 12.52
C ASP A 57 3.18 -0.71 13.88
N TYR A 58 1.87 -0.46 13.96
CA TYR A 58 1.18 -0.21 15.22
C TYR A 58 0.65 -1.50 15.82
N SER A 59 0.81 -1.65 17.14
CA SER A 59 0.27 -2.80 17.87
C SER A 59 -1.25 -2.75 17.96
N LYS A 60 -1.93 -3.51 17.08
CA LYS A 60 -3.39 -3.63 17.02
C LYS A 60 -4.08 -2.26 16.84
N ALA A 61 -3.68 -1.53 15.81
CA ALA A 61 -4.05 -0.13 15.61
C ALA A 61 -5.54 0.17 15.79
N PHE A 62 -6.40 -0.61 15.12
CA PHE A 62 -7.85 -0.45 15.18
C PHE A 62 -8.43 -0.79 16.56
N ASP A 63 -7.84 -1.74 17.29
CA ASP A 63 -8.35 -2.21 18.58
C ASP A 63 -7.87 -1.35 19.76
N CYS A 64 -6.87 -0.49 19.54
CA CYS A 64 -6.26 0.34 20.59
C CYS A 64 -6.80 1.77 20.66
N VAL A 65 -7.67 2.19 19.72
CA VAL A 65 -8.25 3.55 19.73
C VAL A 65 -9.07 3.78 21.00
N ASP A 66 -8.63 4.71 21.85
CA ASP A 66 -9.39 5.11 23.04
C ASP A 66 -10.63 5.92 22.65
N HIS A 67 -11.79 5.53 23.17
CA HIS A 67 -13.05 6.16 22.80
C HIS A 67 -13.16 7.59 23.32
N ASN A 68 -12.71 7.87 24.54
CA ASN A 68 -12.82 9.22 25.11
C ASN A 68 -11.97 10.21 24.32
N LYS A 69 -10.71 9.84 24.05
CA LYS A 69 -9.80 10.61 23.19
C LYS A 69 -10.37 10.76 21.79
N LEU A 70 -10.93 9.70 21.19
CA LEU A 70 -11.54 9.79 19.87
C LEU A 70 -12.61 10.88 19.82
N TRP A 71 -13.52 10.96 20.80
CA TRP A 71 -14.56 12.00 20.80
C TRP A 71 -13.98 13.42 20.95
N HIS A 72 -12.94 13.58 21.76
CA HIS A 72 -12.22 14.85 21.89
C HIS A 72 -11.52 15.24 20.58
N VAL A 73 -10.85 14.30 19.92
CA VAL A 73 -10.20 14.50 18.62
C VAL A 73 -11.21 14.96 17.57
N LEU A 74 -12.34 14.25 17.43
CA LEU A 74 -13.35 14.62 16.45
C LEU A 74 -13.90 16.04 16.71
N GLY A 75 -14.14 16.38 17.98
CA GLY A 75 -14.58 17.73 18.36
C GLY A 75 -13.53 18.80 18.06
N GLY A 76 -12.24 18.52 18.32
CA GLY A 76 -11.13 19.41 18.00
C GLY A 76 -10.93 19.63 16.51
N MET A 77 -11.26 18.65 15.67
CA MET A 77 -11.26 18.72 14.20
C MET A 77 -12.52 19.39 13.61
N GLY A 78 -13.30 20.10 14.43
CA GLY A 78 -14.46 20.86 13.96
C GLY A 78 -15.69 20.01 13.59
N ILE A 79 -15.72 18.72 13.94
CA ILE A 79 -16.89 17.88 13.68
C ILE A 79 -18.02 18.30 14.64
N PRO A 80 -19.23 18.57 14.13
CA PRO A 80 -20.33 19.08 14.94
C PRO A 80 -20.67 18.18 16.12
N SER A 81 -20.90 18.79 17.28
CA SER A 81 -21.19 18.09 18.54
C SER A 81 -22.35 17.10 18.44
N HIS A 82 -23.40 17.43 17.67
CA HIS A 82 -24.53 16.52 17.44
C HIS A 82 -24.11 15.25 16.69
N LEU A 83 -23.18 15.34 15.73
CA LEU A 83 -22.65 14.19 15.00
C LEU A 83 -21.73 13.35 15.88
N VAL A 84 -20.85 13.99 16.65
CA VAL A 84 -20.01 13.30 17.65
C VAL A 84 -20.87 12.58 18.69
N CYS A 85 -21.96 13.19 19.16
CA CYS A 85 -22.91 12.57 20.08
C CYS A 85 -23.56 11.30 19.49
N LEU A 86 -24.00 11.37 18.22
CA LEU A 86 -24.54 10.20 17.52
C LEU A 86 -23.51 9.07 17.41
N LEU A 87 -22.25 9.39 17.07
CA LEU A 87 -21.18 8.40 17.01
C LEU A 87 -20.91 7.80 18.39
N ARG A 88 -20.78 8.63 19.42
CA ARG A 88 -20.58 8.18 20.82
C ARG A 88 -21.69 7.24 21.28
N ASN A 89 -22.95 7.54 20.98
CA ASN A 89 -24.09 6.68 21.31
C ASN A 89 -24.03 5.32 20.60
N LEU A 90 -23.42 5.23 19.42
CA LEU A 90 -23.21 3.95 18.75
C LEU A 90 -22.10 3.09 19.37
N TYR A 91 -21.23 3.68 20.19
CA TYR A 91 -20.16 2.97 20.93
C TYR A 91 -20.49 2.75 22.40
N LYS A 92 -21.49 3.48 22.94
CA LYS A 92 -21.93 3.37 24.33
C LYS A 92 -22.43 1.96 24.66
N ASP A 93 -22.01 1.46 25.83
CA ASP A 93 -22.43 0.20 26.47
C ASP A 93 -22.41 -1.02 25.55
N LYS A 94 -21.44 -1.08 24.62
CA LYS A 94 -21.30 -2.21 23.71
C LYS A 94 -20.62 -3.39 24.40
N VAL A 95 -21.19 -4.56 24.16
CA VAL A 95 -20.65 -5.86 24.57
C VAL A 95 -20.37 -6.70 23.33
N ALA A 96 -19.37 -7.57 23.41
CA ALA A 96 -19.01 -8.53 22.39
C ALA A 96 -18.88 -9.93 23.01
N THR A 97 -18.93 -10.94 22.15
CA THR A 97 -18.58 -12.33 22.46
C THR A 97 -17.82 -12.92 21.27
N VAL A 98 -16.96 -13.90 21.51
CA VAL A 98 -16.18 -14.59 20.48
C VAL A 98 -16.82 -15.95 20.21
N ARG A 99 -17.15 -16.22 18.95
CA ARG A 99 -17.60 -17.54 18.48
C ARG A 99 -16.41 -18.31 17.93
N THR A 100 -16.06 -19.43 18.57
CA THR A 100 -15.10 -20.41 18.07
C THR A 100 -15.84 -21.59 17.43
N ASP A 101 -15.11 -22.52 16.81
CA ASP A 101 -15.70 -23.71 16.16
C ASP A 101 -16.44 -24.63 17.15
N HIS A 102 -16.19 -24.49 18.45
CA HIS A 102 -16.74 -25.38 19.48
C HIS A 102 -17.68 -24.67 20.47
N ARG A 103 -17.52 -23.36 20.70
CA ARG A 103 -18.34 -22.62 21.67
C ARG A 103 -18.36 -21.11 21.43
N THR A 104 -19.35 -20.44 22.01
CA THR A 104 -19.39 -18.99 22.17
C THR A 104 -18.92 -18.63 23.56
N THR A 105 -18.03 -17.65 23.69
CA THR A 105 -17.53 -17.18 24.99
C THR A 105 -18.58 -16.37 25.73
N ASP A 106 -18.32 -16.03 26.99
CA ASP A 106 -19.15 -15.07 27.71
C ASP A 106 -19.09 -13.68 27.05
N TRP A 107 -20.12 -12.89 27.31
CA TRP A 107 -20.18 -11.50 26.89
C TRP A 107 -19.21 -10.64 27.71
N PHE A 108 -18.44 -9.80 27.04
CA PHE A 108 -17.53 -8.85 27.67
C PHE A 108 -17.76 -7.44 27.10
N LYS A 109 -17.47 -6.41 27.91
CA LYS A 109 -17.59 -5.01 27.49
C LYS A 109 -16.47 -4.61 26.55
N ILE A 110 -16.80 -3.83 25.52
CA ILE A 110 -15.82 -3.24 24.62
C ILE A 110 -15.37 -1.90 25.21
N GLY A 111 -14.13 -1.85 25.73
CA GLY A 111 -13.58 -0.63 26.33
C GLY A 111 -12.83 0.28 25.35
N LYS A 112 -12.32 -0.27 24.24
CA LYS A 112 -11.50 0.46 23.26
C LYS A 112 -11.63 -0.16 21.86
N GLY A 113 -11.12 0.59 20.89
CA GLY A 113 -11.04 0.21 19.49
C GLY A 113 -12.24 0.65 18.66
N VAL A 114 -11.99 0.87 17.37
CA VAL A 114 -13.05 1.09 16.38
C VAL A 114 -13.67 -0.23 15.96
N ARG A 115 -14.96 -0.23 15.58
CA ARG A 115 -15.68 -1.47 15.25
C ARG A 115 -15.22 -2.03 13.91
N GLN A 116 -14.41 -3.08 13.91
CA GLN A 116 -14.00 -3.76 12.69
C GLN A 116 -15.24 -4.26 11.91
N GLY A 117 -15.24 -4.07 10.60
CA GLY A 117 -16.39 -4.36 9.72
C GLY A 117 -17.46 -3.26 9.68
N CYS A 118 -17.42 -2.24 10.55
CA CYS A 118 -18.30 -1.08 10.42
C CYS A 118 -17.77 -0.11 9.34
N ILE A 119 -18.68 0.37 8.49
CA ILE A 119 -18.35 1.12 7.28
C ILE A 119 -17.65 2.48 7.52
N PHE A 120 -17.84 3.10 8.69
CA PHE A 120 -17.19 4.38 9.03
C PHE A 120 -16.02 4.23 10.01
N SER A 121 -15.78 3.04 10.58
CA SER A 121 -14.63 2.82 11.47
C SER A 121 -13.29 3.20 10.83
N PRO A 122 -13.05 2.93 9.53
CA PRO A 122 -11.83 3.40 8.88
C PRO A 122 -11.71 4.93 8.85
N SER A 123 -12.82 5.65 8.67
CA SER A 123 -12.86 7.11 8.73
C SER A 123 -12.48 7.63 10.11
N LEU A 124 -13.02 7.01 11.17
CA LEU A 124 -12.70 7.37 12.55
C LEU A 124 -11.23 7.12 12.87
N PHE A 125 -10.70 5.97 12.43
CA PHE A 125 -9.28 5.67 12.60
C PHE A 125 -8.39 6.68 11.87
N ASN A 126 -8.71 7.02 10.62
CA ASN A 126 -7.92 7.98 9.86
C ASN A 126 -7.89 9.37 10.52
N LEU A 127 -9.03 9.86 11.02
CA LEU A 127 -9.08 11.14 11.76
C LEU A 127 -8.28 11.07 13.06
N TYR A 128 -8.38 9.95 13.78
CA TYR A 128 -7.59 9.72 14.99
C TYR A 128 -6.08 9.71 14.71
N ALA A 129 -5.67 8.99 13.66
CA ALA A 129 -4.29 8.95 13.21
C ALA A 129 -3.81 10.32 12.72
N GLU A 130 -4.65 11.09 12.03
CA GLU A 130 -4.31 12.43 11.58
C GLU A 130 -4.01 13.38 12.74
N HIS A 131 -4.82 13.32 13.80
CA HIS A 131 -4.57 14.11 15.00
C HIS A 131 -3.17 13.86 15.57
N ILE A 132 -2.73 12.60 15.63
CA ILE A 132 -1.38 12.24 16.07
C ILE A 132 -0.33 12.85 15.14
N MET A 133 -0.53 12.77 13.82
CA MET A 133 0.43 13.29 12.83
C MET A 133 0.58 14.81 12.90
N GLN A 134 -0.53 15.53 13.11
CA GLN A 134 -0.53 16.98 13.33
C GLN A 134 0.21 17.36 14.61
N HIS A 135 -0.04 16.66 15.73
CA HIS A 135 0.63 16.95 17.00
C HIS A 135 2.11 16.56 16.99
N ALA A 136 2.50 15.58 16.17
CA ALA A 136 3.91 15.23 15.95
C ALA A 136 4.67 16.31 15.14
N GLY A 137 3.97 17.32 14.62
CA GLY A 137 4.55 18.43 13.86
C GLY A 137 5.22 17.97 12.57
N LEU A 138 4.67 16.93 11.93
CA LEU A 138 5.24 16.38 10.70
C LEU A 138 5.09 17.38 9.55
N GLU A 139 3.99 18.10 9.45
CA GLU A 139 3.75 19.03 8.34
C GLU A 139 4.68 20.26 8.38
N GLU A 140 4.96 20.78 9.58
CA GLU A 140 5.86 21.91 9.80
C GLU A 140 7.35 21.52 9.80
N SER A 141 7.62 20.22 9.86
CA SER A 141 8.99 19.71 9.89
C SER A 141 9.71 19.98 8.56
N LYS A 142 10.96 20.44 8.65
CA LYS A 142 11.87 20.57 7.50
C LYS A 142 12.53 19.25 7.10
N ALA A 143 12.45 18.24 7.97
CA ALA A 143 12.98 16.90 7.75
C ALA A 143 12.07 16.13 6.78
N GLY A 144 12.67 15.43 5.83
CA GLY A 144 11.94 14.73 4.77
C GLY A 144 12.66 14.78 3.42
N VAL A 145 11.96 14.33 2.38
CA VAL A 145 12.46 14.35 1.00
C VAL A 145 11.84 15.52 0.25
N LYS A 146 12.69 16.41 -0.26
CA LYS A 146 12.23 17.60 -0.99
C LYS A 146 12.07 17.29 -2.48
N ILE A 147 10.85 17.42 -2.98
CA ILE A 147 10.52 17.24 -4.40
C ILE A 147 9.65 18.41 -4.86
N ALA A 148 10.09 19.12 -5.90
CA ALA A 148 9.40 20.30 -6.43
C ALA A 148 9.03 21.36 -5.37
N GLY A 149 9.92 21.59 -4.40
CA GLY A 149 9.70 22.55 -3.30
C GLY A 149 8.78 22.05 -2.18
N ARG A 150 8.14 20.88 -2.34
CA ARG A 150 7.35 20.24 -1.30
C ARG A 150 8.21 19.28 -0.49
N ASN A 151 8.09 19.33 0.84
CA ASN A 151 8.70 18.36 1.73
C ASN A 151 7.77 17.15 1.92
N ILE A 152 8.26 15.94 1.63
CA ILE A 152 7.52 14.68 1.78
C ILE A 152 8.25 13.84 2.82
N ASN A 153 7.65 13.68 3.99
CA ASN A 153 8.25 12.92 5.10
C ASN A 153 7.44 11.70 5.53
N ASN A 154 6.22 11.52 5.01
CA ASN A 154 5.42 10.35 5.28
C ASN A 154 4.56 9.94 4.10
N LEU A 155 4.30 8.63 3.99
CA LEU A 155 3.24 8.05 3.18
C LEU A 155 2.41 7.13 4.06
N ARG A 156 1.09 7.25 3.97
CA ARG A 156 0.16 6.51 4.83
C ARG A 156 -0.91 5.79 4.03
N TYR A 157 -1.23 4.59 4.48
CA TYR A 157 -2.38 3.82 4.04
C TYR A 157 -3.06 3.20 5.26
N ALA A 158 -4.03 3.92 5.83
CA ALA A 158 -4.62 3.58 7.12
C ALA A 158 -3.56 3.54 8.22
N ASP A 159 -3.34 2.40 8.86
CA ASP A 159 -2.35 2.18 9.92
C ASP A 159 -0.93 2.02 9.39
N ASP A 160 -0.76 1.50 8.16
CA ASP A 160 0.54 1.42 7.51
C ASP A 160 1.10 2.84 7.30
N THR A 161 2.14 3.18 8.07
CA THR A 161 2.80 4.49 8.02
C THR A 161 4.26 4.30 7.66
N THR A 162 4.71 4.96 6.59
CA THR A 162 6.12 5.00 6.21
C THR A 162 6.64 6.41 6.40
N LEU A 163 7.57 6.61 7.33
CA LEU A 163 8.33 7.86 7.42
C LEU A 163 9.55 7.81 6.49
N MET A 164 9.99 8.98 6.03
CA MET A 164 11.19 9.10 5.21
C MET A 164 11.92 10.41 5.42
N ALA A 165 13.25 10.40 5.25
CA ALA A 165 14.09 11.58 5.26
C ALA A 165 15.38 11.38 4.45
N GLU A 166 16.11 12.47 4.19
CA GLU A 166 17.40 12.42 3.48
C GLU A 166 18.59 12.16 4.42
N SER A 167 18.41 12.30 5.73
CA SER A 167 19.42 12.01 6.75
C SER A 167 18.92 11.04 7.82
N GLU A 168 19.85 10.35 8.47
CA GLU A 168 19.57 9.42 9.56
C GLU A 168 18.98 10.17 10.77
N GLU A 169 19.57 11.31 11.12
CA GLU A 169 19.17 12.17 12.24
C GLU A 169 17.77 12.74 12.04
N GLU A 170 17.45 13.16 10.81
CA GLU A 170 16.14 13.64 10.43
C GLU A 170 15.07 12.55 10.61
N LEU A 171 15.32 11.34 10.08
CA LEU A 171 14.36 10.23 10.22
C LEU A 171 14.21 9.80 11.69
N ARG A 172 15.30 9.81 12.47
CA ARG A 172 15.27 9.49 13.90
C ARG A 172 14.42 10.50 14.66
N SER A 173 14.60 11.80 14.39
CA SER A 173 13.79 12.87 14.96
C SER A 173 12.30 12.71 14.64
N LEU A 174 11.96 12.45 13.38
CA LEU A 174 10.57 12.21 12.95
C LEU A 174 9.96 10.99 13.67
N THR A 175 10.72 9.90 13.77
CA THR A 175 10.22 8.66 14.39
C THR A 175 10.04 8.81 15.90
N THR A 176 10.96 9.48 16.60
CA THR A 176 10.83 9.76 18.05
C THR A 176 9.61 10.62 18.33
N LYS A 177 9.42 11.73 17.60
CA LYS A 177 8.23 12.60 17.77
C LYS A 177 6.94 11.83 17.54
N LEU A 178 6.87 11.02 16.48
CA LEU A 178 5.68 10.23 16.20
C LEU A 178 5.45 9.18 17.30
N LYS A 179 6.49 8.54 17.82
CA LYS A 179 6.37 7.56 18.92
C LYS A 179 5.79 8.20 20.17
N GLU A 180 6.32 9.36 20.58
CA GLU A 180 5.87 10.11 21.76
C GLU A 180 4.39 10.52 21.65
N GLU A 181 4.00 11.13 20.52
CA GLU A 181 2.62 11.56 20.31
C GLU A 181 1.65 10.37 20.17
N SER A 182 2.07 9.29 19.52
CA SER A 182 1.26 8.08 19.41
C SER A 182 1.02 7.45 20.79
N ALA A 183 2.03 7.45 21.67
CA ALA A 183 1.90 6.95 23.03
C ALA A 183 0.89 7.77 23.86
N LYS A 184 0.88 9.11 23.71
CA LYS A 184 -0.14 9.98 24.32
C LYS A 184 -1.56 9.61 23.85
N ALA A 185 -1.70 9.20 22.60
CA ALA A 185 -2.94 8.68 22.02
C ALA A 185 -3.18 7.17 22.27
N GLU A 186 -2.46 6.51 23.17
CA GLU A 186 -2.60 5.07 23.44
C GLU A 186 -2.40 4.15 22.22
N LEU A 187 -1.77 4.66 21.17
CA LEU A 187 -1.45 3.94 19.96
C LEU A 187 0.04 3.57 19.97
N GLN A 188 0.34 2.34 20.41
CA GLN A 188 1.73 1.92 20.63
C GLN A 188 2.38 1.38 19.35
N LEU A 189 3.59 1.85 19.05
CA LEU A 189 4.41 1.31 17.97
C LEU A 189 4.93 -0.07 18.36
N ASN A 190 4.92 -0.99 17.41
CA ASN A 190 5.57 -2.28 17.53
C ASN A 190 7.02 -2.16 17.02
N VAL A 191 7.95 -1.83 17.89
CA VAL A 191 9.36 -1.59 17.53
C VAL A 191 9.97 -2.83 16.84
N LYS A 192 9.61 -4.03 17.29
CA LYS A 192 10.12 -5.30 16.71
C LYS A 192 9.61 -5.57 15.29
N LYS A 193 8.44 -5.08 14.93
CA LYS A 193 7.88 -5.22 13.57
C LYS A 193 8.17 -4.01 12.68
N THR A 194 8.49 -2.88 13.28
CA THR A 194 8.90 -1.68 12.57
C THR A 194 10.28 -1.91 11.97
N LYS A 195 10.44 -1.56 10.69
CA LYS A 195 11.69 -1.82 9.95
C LYS A 195 12.27 -0.54 9.40
N ILE A 196 13.60 -0.47 9.36
CA ILE A 196 14.34 0.62 8.74
C ILE A 196 14.95 0.12 7.43
N MET A 197 14.91 0.93 6.39
CA MET A 197 15.56 0.64 5.10
C MET A 197 16.21 1.91 4.59
N ALA A 198 17.40 1.81 4.01
CA ALA A 198 18.05 2.95 3.36
C ALA A 198 18.77 2.52 2.09
N THR A 199 19.09 3.50 1.26
CA THR A 199 19.92 3.30 0.05
C THR A 199 21.38 3.03 0.37
N THR A 200 21.81 3.33 1.59
CA THR A 200 23.15 3.07 2.13
C THR A 200 23.07 2.07 3.29
N PRO A 201 24.17 1.36 3.60
CA PRO A 201 24.24 0.54 4.81
C PRO A 201 23.86 1.35 6.05
N ILE A 202 23.11 0.71 6.95
CA ILE A 202 22.70 1.30 8.23
C ILE A 202 23.38 0.50 9.32
N ASP A 203 24.20 1.17 10.11
CA ASP A 203 24.82 0.58 11.28
C ASP A 203 24.02 0.98 12.54
N ASN A 204 23.55 -0.01 13.28
CA ASN A 204 22.96 0.12 14.61
C ASN A 204 21.90 1.25 14.77
N TRP A 205 20.70 1.04 14.20
CA TRP A 205 19.57 1.96 14.42
C TRP A 205 18.82 1.66 15.72
N GLN A 206 18.68 2.67 16.58
CA GLN A 206 18.03 2.57 17.88
C GLN A 206 17.03 3.70 18.13
N ILE A 207 15.91 3.36 18.79
CA ILE A 207 14.96 4.34 19.33
C ILE A 207 14.75 4.02 20.80
N GLU A 208 15.10 4.95 21.68
CA GLU A 208 14.99 4.80 23.15
C GLU A 208 15.69 3.53 23.69
N GLY A 209 16.83 3.17 23.10
CA GLY A 209 17.61 1.98 23.48
C GLY A 209 17.09 0.66 22.89
N GLU A 210 15.99 0.66 22.15
CA GLU A 210 15.52 -0.51 21.42
C GLU A 210 16.09 -0.54 19.98
N ASN A 211 16.76 -1.64 19.64
CA ASN A 211 17.27 -1.90 18.29
C ASN A 211 16.13 -2.17 17.32
N MET A 212 16.19 -1.55 16.14
CA MET A 212 15.27 -1.80 15.04
C MET A 212 15.93 -2.65 13.96
N GLU A 213 15.14 -3.48 13.28
CA GLU A 213 15.63 -4.31 12.19
C GLU A 213 15.94 -3.44 10.95
N ALA A 214 17.20 -3.38 10.55
CA ALA A 214 17.61 -2.83 9.26
C ALA A 214 17.38 -3.88 8.17
N ALA A 215 16.51 -3.57 7.20
CA ALA A 215 16.13 -4.45 6.11
C ALA A 215 16.65 -3.92 4.77
N THR A 216 17.04 -4.85 3.89
CA THR A 216 17.42 -4.54 2.50
C THR A 216 16.21 -4.51 1.56
N ASP A 217 15.10 -5.09 2.00
CA ASP A 217 13.81 -5.08 1.31
C ASP A 217 12.62 -5.11 2.28
N PHE A 218 11.48 -4.60 1.83
CA PHE A 218 10.24 -4.52 2.60
C PHE A 218 9.01 -4.79 1.72
N ILE A 219 7.97 -5.43 2.28
CA ILE A 219 6.69 -5.61 1.60
C ILE A 219 5.76 -4.46 1.96
N PHE A 220 5.76 -3.42 1.13
CA PHE A 220 4.93 -2.23 1.29
C PHE A 220 3.61 -2.38 0.52
N LEU A 221 2.47 -2.45 1.20
CA LEU A 221 1.13 -2.54 0.59
C LEU A 221 0.97 -3.69 -0.42
N GLY A 222 1.69 -4.79 -0.18
CA GLY A 222 1.73 -5.97 -1.05
C GLY A 222 2.85 -5.94 -2.10
N ALA A 223 3.51 -4.80 -2.31
CA ALA A 223 4.62 -4.66 -3.23
C ALA A 223 5.99 -4.76 -2.55
N LYS A 224 6.92 -5.50 -3.15
CA LYS A 224 8.29 -5.59 -2.67
C LYS A 224 9.09 -4.35 -3.10
N ILE A 225 9.56 -3.61 -2.11
CA ILE A 225 10.46 -2.46 -2.25
C ILE A 225 11.86 -2.89 -1.82
N THR A 226 12.87 -2.60 -2.62
CA THR A 226 14.27 -2.94 -2.35
C THR A 226 15.10 -1.65 -2.29
N ALA A 227 16.15 -1.63 -1.47
CA ALA A 227 17.01 -0.47 -1.28
C ALA A 227 17.60 0.12 -2.58
N ASP A 228 17.77 -0.70 -3.62
CA ASP A 228 18.30 -0.31 -4.94
C ASP A 228 17.22 0.15 -5.95
N ALA A 229 15.95 0.21 -5.51
CA ALA A 229 14.76 0.51 -6.31
C ALA A 229 14.51 -0.48 -7.47
N ASP A 230 15.11 -1.68 -7.45
CA ASP A 230 14.97 -2.66 -8.52
C ASP A 230 13.63 -3.43 -8.46
N CYS A 231 12.92 -3.49 -9.59
CA CYS A 231 11.62 -4.16 -9.68
C CYS A 231 11.73 -5.67 -9.99
N SER A 232 12.92 -6.23 -10.23
CA SER A 232 13.05 -7.62 -10.70
C SER A 232 12.61 -8.63 -9.65
N GLN A 233 12.91 -8.36 -8.38
CA GLN A 233 12.50 -9.23 -7.27
C GLN A 233 10.97 -9.20 -7.08
N GLU A 234 10.37 -8.03 -7.24
CA GLU A 234 8.92 -7.84 -7.17
C GLU A 234 8.19 -8.60 -8.28
N ILE A 235 8.63 -8.42 -9.53
CA ILE A 235 8.04 -9.11 -10.69
C ILE A 235 8.12 -10.64 -10.47
N ARG A 236 9.26 -11.13 -9.98
CA ARG A 236 9.42 -12.56 -9.65
C ARG A 236 8.46 -12.99 -8.53
N ARG A 237 8.28 -12.17 -7.50
CA ARG A 237 7.37 -12.42 -6.38
C ARG A 237 5.94 -12.57 -6.85
N HIS A 238 5.48 -11.79 -7.83
CA HIS A 238 4.12 -11.88 -8.37
C HIS A 238 3.90 -13.05 -9.33
N LEU A 239 4.92 -13.41 -10.12
CA LEU A 239 4.84 -14.55 -11.04
C LEU A 239 4.67 -15.90 -10.31
N LEU A 240 5.23 -16.06 -9.11
CA LEU A 240 5.18 -17.31 -8.35
C LEU A 240 3.75 -17.67 -7.87
N PRO A 241 3.01 -16.79 -7.15
CA PRO A 241 1.59 -16.99 -6.85
C PRO A 241 0.75 -17.12 -8.12
N GLY A 242 1.06 -16.38 -9.19
CA GLY A 242 0.40 -16.54 -10.49
C GLY A 242 0.50 -17.97 -11.01
N ARG A 243 1.68 -18.60 -10.90
CA ARG A 243 1.86 -20.01 -11.28
C ARG A 243 1.04 -20.95 -10.41
N ARG A 244 0.98 -20.70 -9.09
CA ARG A 244 0.15 -21.50 -8.16
C ARG A 244 -1.33 -21.37 -8.50
N ALA A 245 -1.82 -20.15 -8.74
CA ALA A 245 -3.19 -19.91 -9.15
C ALA A 245 -3.53 -20.65 -10.46
N MET A 246 -2.64 -20.59 -11.45
CA MET A 246 -2.81 -21.36 -12.69
C MET A 246 -2.83 -22.87 -12.46
N ALA A 247 -1.98 -23.40 -11.57
CA ALA A 247 -1.96 -24.82 -11.23
C ALA A 247 -3.24 -25.29 -10.52
N ASN A 248 -3.83 -24.44 -9.67
CA ASN A 248 -5.10 -24.73 -8.99
C ASN A 248 -6.28 -24.82 -9.97
N LEU A 249 -6.14 -24.26 -11.17
CA LEU A 249 -7.15 -24.33 -12.24
C LEU A 249 -7.02 -25.59 -13.11
N ASP A 250 -6.14 -26.55 -12.78
CA ASP A 250 -5.83 -27.69 -13.65
C ASP A 250 -7.05 -28.48 -14.10
N LYS A 251 -8.02 -28.72 -13.21
CA LYS A 251 -9.27 -29.43 -13.54
C LYS A 251 -10.08 -28.69 -14.63
N ILE A 252 -10.19 -27.37 -14.50
CA ILE A 252 -10.90 -26.50 -15.44
C ILE A 252 -10.15 -26.43 -16.77
N VAL A 253 -8.84 -26.17 -16.70
CA VAL A 253 -7.97 -26.00 -17.87
C VAL A 253 -7.93 -27.29 -18.72
N LYS A 254 -7.94 -28.46 -18.08
CA LYS A 254 -7.90 -29.78 -18.73
C LYS A 254 -9.28 -30.34 -19.11
N SER A 255 -10.40 -29.77 -18.64
CA SER A 255 -11.74 -30.25 -19.03
C SER A 255 -11.98 -30.09 -20.53
N ARG A 256 -12.62 -31.07 -21.18
CA ARG A 256 -13.05 -30.97 -22.59
C ARG A 256 -14.39 -30.25 -22.73
N ASP A 257 -15.18 -30.19 -21.67
CA ASP A 257 -16.53 -29.61 -21.63
C ASP A 257 -16.50 -28.07 -21.57
N ILE A 258 -15.35 -27.50 -21.23
CA ILE A 258 -15.16 -26.05 -21.14
C ILE A 258 -14.48 -25.55 -22.42
N THR A 259 -15.12 -24.59 -23.08
CA THR A 259 -14.61 -23.99 -24.31
C THR A 259 -13.29 -23.26 -24.08
N LEU A 260 -12.49 -23.17 -25.15
CA LEU A 260 -11.20 -22.46 -25.12
C LEU A 260 -11.38 -20.99 -24.69
N ALA A 261 -12.36 -20.31 -25.26
CA ALA A 261 -12.67 -18.91 -24.96
C ALA A 261 -12.98 -18.71 -23.46
N THR A 262 -13.75 -19.60 -22.85
CA THR A 262 -14.06 -19.53 -21.41
C THR A 262 -12.83 -19.74 -20.56
N LYS A 263 -11.95 -20.70 -20.89
CA LYS A 263 -10.67 -20.91 -20.17
C LYS A 263 -9.77 -19.67 -20.23
N VAL A 264 -9.66 -19.06 -21.40
CA VAL A 264 -8.89 -17.82 -21.58
C VAL A 264 -9.46 -16.69 -20.71
N ARG A 265 -10.79 -16.55 -20.64
CA ARG A 265 -11.45 -15.57 -19.74
C ARG A 265 -11.14 -15.84 -18.27
N ILE A 266 -11.21 -17.10 -17.83
CA ILE A 266 -10.91 -17.50 -16.44
C ILE A 266 -9.47 -17.13 -16.08
N VAL A 267 -8.49 -17.48 -16.92
CA VAL A 267 -7.08 -17.14 -16.65
C VAL A 267 -6.88 -15.62 -16.58
N LYS A 268 -7.48 -14.86 -17.51
CA LYS A 268 -7.43 -13.39 -17.49
C LYS A 268 -8.09 -12.77 -16.26
N ALA A 269 -9.11 -13.40 -15.69
CA ALA A 269 -9.86 -12.89 -14.55
C ALA A 269 -9.26 -13.32 -13.18
N MET A 270 -8.64 -14.49 -13.11
CA MET A 270 -8.19 -15.08 -11.83
C MET A 270 -6.68 -15.14 -11.67
N VAL A 271 -5.93 -15.28 -12.76
CA VAL A 271 -4.46 -15.46 -12.71
C VAL A 271 -3.75 -14.14 -12.99
N PHE A 272 -4.14 -13.44 -14.07
CA PHE A 272 -3.43 -12.22 -14.48
C PHE A 272 -3.50 -11.10 -13.44
N PRO A 273 -4.62 -10.83 -12.73
CA PRO A 273 -4.64 -9.78 -11.70
C PRO A 273 -3.65 -10.01 -10.56
N ILE A 274 -3.37 -11.27 -10.21
CA ILE A 274 -2.35 -11.63 -9.20
C ILE A 274 -0.96 -11.20 -9.67
N VAL A 275 -0.69 -11.42 -10.96
CA VAL A 275 0.60 -11.11 -11.58
C VAL A 275 0.76 -9.62 -11.85
N THR A 276 -0.31 -8.89 -12.17
CA THR A 276 -0.24 -7.48 -12.57
C THR A 276 -0.50 -6.50 -11.43
N TYR A 277 -0.63 -6.97 -10.19
CA TYR A 277 -0.82 -6.07 -9.04
C TYR A 277 0.38 -5.13 -8.89
N GLY A 278 0.11 -3.81 -8.86
CA GLY A 278 1.14 -2.78 -8.72
C GLY A 278 2.02 -2.56 -9.95
N CYS A 279 1.70 -3.18 -11.10
CA CYS A 279 2.54 -3.13 -12.30
C CYS A 279 2.67 -1.73 -12.92
N GLU A 280 1.78 -0.82 -12.56
CA GLU A 280 1.82 0.60 -12.93
C GLU A 280 3.12 1.28 -12.46
N SER A 281 3.69 0.80 -11.36
CA SER A 281 4.89 1.34 -10.72
C SER A 281 6.20 0.68 -11.16
N TRP A 282 6.15 -0.37 -11.98
CA TRP A 282 7.33 -1.18 -12.27
C TRP A 282 8.24 -0.57 -13.32
N THR A 283 9.55 -0.57 -13.08
CA THR A 283 10.55 -0.41 -14.14
C THR A 283 10.85 -1.78 -14.77
N ILE A 284 10.45 -1.97 -16.04
CA ILE A 284 10.56 -3.27 -16.74
C ILE A 284 11.70 -3.21 -17.75
N ARG A 285 12.76 -4.00 -17.52
CA ARG A 285 13.86 -4.16 -18.48
C ARG A 285 13.60 -5.39 -19.37
N LYS A 286 14.43 -5.56 -20.41
CA LYS A 286 14.36 -6.70 -21.35
C LYS A 286 14.35 -8.06 -20.66
N ALA A 287 15.10 -8.22 -19.56
CA ALA A 287 15.14 -9.49 -18.82
C ALA A 287 13.82 -9.80 -18.11
N GLU A 288 13.18 -8.78 -17.53
CA GLU A 288 11.90 -8.87 -16.85
C GLU A 288 10.77 -9.13 -17.84
N GLN A 289 10.79 -8.43 -18.98
CA GLN A 289 9.87 -8.66 -20.09
C GLN A 289 9.88 -10.12 -20.53
N ARG A 290 11.07 -10.70 -20.77
CA ARG A 290 11.21 -12.13 -21.14
C ARG A 290 10.60 -13.08 -20.10
N LYS A 291 10.69 -12.76 -18.80
CA LYS A 291 10.09 -13.58 -17.73
C LYS A 291 8.55 -13.50 -17.76
N ILE A 292 8.00 -12.31 -18.01
CA ILE A 292 6.56 -12.08 -18.14
C ILE A 292 6.02 -12.83 -19.37
N ASP A 293 6.69 -12.71 -20.51
CA ASP A 293 6.31 -13.41 -21.75
C ASP A 293 6.37 -14.93 -21.59
N ALA A 294 7.41 -15.43 -20.95
CA ALA A 294 7.56 -16.85 -20.67
C ALA A 294 6.43 -17.36 -19.75
N PHE A 295 6.01 -16.56 -18.77
CA PHE A 295 4.88 -16.90 -17.91
C PHE A 295 3.55 -16.93 -18.67
N GLU A 296 3.28 -15.93 -19.50
CA GLU A 296 2.08 -15.89 -20.33
C GLU A 296 2.02 -17.11 -21.26
N LEU A 297 3.11 -17.38 -21.98
CA LEU A 297 3.20 -18.52 -22.89
C LEU A 297 3.05 -19.85 -22.16
N TRP A 298 3.57 -19.96 -20.93
CA TRP A 298 3.38 -21.13 -20.10
C TRP A 298 1.89 -21.34 -19.74
N CYS A 299 1.16 -20.28 -19.39
CA CYS A 299 -0.29 -20.36 -19.14
C CYS A 299 -1.05 -20.84 -20.39
N TRP A 300 -0.74 -20.27 -21.55
CA TRP A 300 -1.35 -20.63 -22.83
C TRP A 300 -1.05 -22.07 -23.26
N ARG A 301 0.20 -22.53 -23.12
CA ARG A 301 0.53 -23.95 -23.36
C ARG A 301 -0.23 -24.90 -22.44
N LYS A 302 -0.43 -24.54 -21.17
CA LYS A 302 -1.25 -25.29 -20.22
C LYS A 302 -2.70 -25.42 -20.70
N ILE A 303 -3.31 -24.34 -21.21
CA ILE A 303 -4.67 -24.36 -21.76
C ILE A 303 -4.79 -25.30 -22.95
N LEU A 304 -3.82 -25.25 -23.87
CA LEU A 304 -3.78 -26.11 -25.05
C LEU A 304 -3.27 -27.53 -24.77
N ARG A 305 -2.89 -27.82 -23.51
CA ARG A 305 -2.31 -29.11 -23.09
C ARG A 305 -1.06 -29.50 -23.89
N VAL A 306 -0.31 -28.50 -24.35
CA VAL A 306 0.92 -28.70 -25.11
C VAL A 306 2.04 -29.04 -24.11
N PRO A 307 2.63 -30.26 -24.18
CA PRO A 307 3.73 -30.62 -23.29
C PRO A 307 4.99 -29.83 -23.64
N TRP A 308 5.89 -29.69 -22.67
CA TRP A 308 7.14 -28.96 -22.87
C TRP A 308 8.07 -29.60 -23.91
N THR A 309 7.93 -30.91 -24.16
CA THR A 309 8.66 -31.67 -25.18
C THR A 309 8.16 -31.43 -26.60
N ALA A 310 6.95 -30.87 -26.76
CA ALA A 310 6.41 -30.58 -28.08
C ALA A 310 7.14 -29.38 -28.70
N ARG A 311 7.72 -29.58 -29.89
CA ARG A 311 8.40 -28.55 -30.68
C ARG A 311 7.41 -27.58 -31.37
N ARG A 312 6.49 -26.98 -30.60
CA ARG A 312 5.57 -25.94 -31.10
C ARG A 312 6.16 -24.55 -30.90
N SER A 313 6.13 -23.73 -31.96
CA SER A 313 6.56 -22.33 -31.91
C SER A 313 5.63 -21.49 -31.04
N ASN A 314 6.17 -20.44 -30.41
CA ASN A 314 5.38 -19.50 -29.61
C ASN A 314 4.30 -18.79 -30.44
N GLN A 315 4.63 -18.46 -31.70
CA GLN A 315 3.70 -17.82 -32.63
C GLN A 315 2.47 -18.69 -32.91
N SER A 316 2.66 -20.00 -33.11
CA SER A 316 1.55 -20.94 -33.32
C SER A 316 0.62 -21.02 -32.10
N ILE A 317 1.18 -21.01 -30.88
CA ILE A 317 0.38 -20.98 -29.64
C ILE A 317 -0.46 -19.70 -29.55
N LEU A 318 0.12 -18.55 -29.86
CA LEU A 318 -0.57 -17.26 -29.78
C LEU A 318 -1.64 -17.11 -30.88
N GLN A 319 -1.40 -17.65 -32.07
CA GLN A 319 -2.39 -17.69 -33.16
C GLN A 319 -3.61 -18.55 -32.82
N GLU A 320 -3.42 -19.64 -32.07
CA GLU A 320 -4.53 -20.52 -31.65
C GLU A 320 -5.31 -19.94 -30.46
N ILE A 321 -4.63 -19.34 -29.48
CA ILE A 321 -5.27 -18.72 -28.31
C ILE A 321 -6.00 -17.42 -28.66
N MET A 322 -5.43 -16.64 -29.59
CA MET A 322 -5.87 -15.28 -29.94
C MET A 322 -6.22 -14.43 -28.70
N PRO A 323 -5.26 -14.17 -27.79
CA PRO A 323 -5.56 -13.52 -26.51
C PRO A 323 -6.01 -12.05 -26.66
N GLY A 324 -5.94 -11.45 -27.85
CA GLY A 324 -6.31 -10.07 -28.14
C GLY A 324 -5.31 -9.02 -27.62
N CYS A 325 -4.66 -9.28 -26.49
CA CYS A 325 -3.59 -8.45 -25.93
C CYS A 325 -2.69 -9.34 -25.06
N SER A 326 -1.38 -9.20 -25.23
CA SER A 326 -0.38 -9.88 -24.40
C SER A 326 -0.43 -9.40 -22.95
N LEU A 327 0.16 -10.17 -22.05
CA LEU A 327 0.29 -9.78 -20.64
C LEU A 327 1.15 -8.52 -20.51
N GLU A 328 2.24 -8.41 -21.27
CA GLU A 328 3.02 -7.18 -21.37
C GLU A 328 2.16 -6.01 -21.85
N GLY A 329 1.38 -6.21 -22.91
CA GLY A 329 0.49 -5.18 -23.45
C GLY A 329 -0.54 -4.72 -22.42
N ARG A 330 -1.05 -5.63 -21.58
CA ARG A 330 -1.95 -5.28 -20.45
C ARG A 330 -1.25 -4.44 -19.39
N ILE A 331 0.00 -4.79 -19.06
CA ILE A 331 0.81 -4.01 -18.10
C ILE A 331 1.07 -2.61 -18.66
N LEU A 332 1.43 -2.50 -19.94
CA LEU A 332 1.62 -1.20 -20.59
C LEU A 332 0.32 -0.38 -20.61
N GLN A 333 -0.82 -1.00 -20.92
CA GLN A 333 -2.13 -0.35 -20.85
C GLN A 333 -2.46 0.13 -19.43
N ALA A 334 -2.14 -0.66 -18.39
CA ALA A 334 -2.36 -0.26 -17.00
C ALA A 334 -1.53 0.98 -16.63
N LYS A 335 -0.23 0.97 -16.99
CA LYS A 335 0.67 2.13 -16.84
C LYS A 335 0.14 3.39 -17.53
N LEU A 336 -0.25 3.28 -18.80
CA LEU A 336 -0.75 4.42 -19.57
C LEU A 336 -2.09 4.96 -19.03
N LYS A 337 -3.00 4.07 -18.63
CA LYS A 337 -4.28 4.47 -18.00
C LYS A 337 -4.03 5.20 -16.67
N TYR A 338 -3.08 4.70 -15.89
CA TYR A 338 -2.72 5.31 -14.61
C TYR A 338 -2.02 6.65 -14.79
N PHE A 339 -1.07 6.75 -15.72
CA PHE A 339 -0.47 8.02 -16.12
C PHE A 339 -1.53 9.05 -16.52
N GLY A 340 -2.46 8.68 -17.42
CA GLY A 340 -3.55 9.56 -17.81
C GLY A 340 -4.44 9.98 -16.63
N HIS A 341 -4.66 9.08 -15.67
CA HIS A 341 -5.41 9.38 -14.44
C HIS A 341 -4.71 10.44 -13.57
N ILE A 342 -3.38 10.34 -13.41
CA ILE A 342 -2.59 11.32 -12.65
C ILE A 342 -2.58 12.69 -13.34
N ILE A 343 -2.34 12.73 -14.66
CA ILE A 343 -2.24 14.00 -15.39
C ILE A 343 -3.55 14.81 -15.34
N ARG A 344 -4.71 14.14 -15.31
CA ARG A 344 -6.02 14.78 -15.19
C ARG A 344 -6.32 15.37 -13.81
N ARG A 345 -5.55 15.02 -12.77
CA ARG A 345 -5.70 15.65 -11.45
C ARG A 345 -5.12 17.07 -11.49
N GLN A 346 -5.78 18.03 -10.84
CA GLN A 346 -5.29 19.40 -10.71
C GLN A 346 -3.96 19.40 -9.95
N GLU A 347 -4.02 19.09 -8.66
CA GLU A 347 -2.88 18.93 -7.76
C GLU A 347 -3.00 17.62 -6.98
N SER A 348 -1.89 16.89 -6.87
CA SER A 348 -1.84 15.63 -6.14
C SER A 348 -0.40 15.21 -5.89
N LEU A 349 -0.13 14.57 -4.76
CA LEU A 349 1.17 13.99 -4.42
C LEU A 349 1.79 13.19 -5.58
N GLU A 350 1.01 12.33 -6.25
CA GLU A 350 1.52 11.47 -7.33
C GLU A 350 2.06 12.31 -8.50
N LYS A 351 1.38 13.40 -8.83
CA LYS A 351 1.78 14.34 -9.88
C LYS A 351 3.04 15.10 -9.51
N ILE A 352 3.18 15.48 -8.24
CA ILE A 352 4.39 16.13 -7.69
C ILE A 352 5.57 15.16 -7.74
N THR A 353 5.40 13.91 -7.28
CA THR A 353 6.47 12.91 -7.30
C THR A 353 6.88 12.49 -8.71
N MET A 354 5.95 12.50 -9.67
CA MET A 354 6.22 12.07 -11.05
C MET A 354 6.87 13.17 -11.91
N LEU A 355 6.40 14.41 -11.78
CA LEU A 355 6.84 15.53 -12.63
C LEU A 355 7.80 16.48 -11.91
N GLY A 356 7.89 16.37 -10.60
CA GLY A 356 8.69 17.24 -9.77
C GLY A 356 10.17 17.07 -10.06
N LYS A 357 10.89 18.19 -10.05
CA LYS A 357 12.35 18.18 -10.11
C LYS A 357 12.90 18.18 -8.70
N LYS A 358 13.92 17.35 -8.48
CA LYS A 358 14.73 17.38 -7.27
C LYS A 358 15.98 18.22 -7.47
N GLU A 359 16.44 18.84 -6.39
CA GLU A 359 17.71 19.57 -6.37
C GLU A 359 18.88 18.60 -6.25
N GLY A 360 19.86 18.73 -7.14
CA GLY A 360 21.06 17.91 -7.11
C GLY A 360 21.72 17.77 -8.48
N LYS A 361 22.81 16.99 -8.52
CA LYS A 361 23.49 16.63 -9.76
C LYS A 361 23.10 15.21 -10.15
N ARG A 362 22.73 15.02 -11.41
CA ARG A 362 22.53 13.69 -11.97
C ARG A 362 23.87 13.03 -12.21
N LYS A 363 23.91 11.70 -12.07
CA LYS A 363 25.08 10.92 -12.45
C LYS A 363 25.36 11.15 -13.95
N ARG A 364 26.61 11.50 -14.30
CA ARG A 364 27.03 11.50 -15.71
C ARG A 364 27.05 10.04 -16.20
N GLY A 365 26.37 9.81 -17.32
CA GLY A 365 26.11 8.48 -17.89
C GLY A 365 27.37 7.67 -18.16
#